data_AF-A0A2A2J2C2-F1
#
_entry.id   AF-A0A2A2J2C2-F1
#
_cell.length_a   1.000
_cell.length_b   1.000
_cell.length_c   1.000
_cell.angle_alpha   90.00
_cell.angle_beta   90.00
_cell.angle_gamma   90.00
#
_symmetry.space_group_name_H-M   'P 1'
#
loop_
_entity.id
_entity.type
_entity.pdbx_description
1 polymer ?
#
loop_
_entity_poly.entity_id
_entity_poly.type
_entity_poly.pdbx_seq_one_letter_code
_entity_poly.pdbx_strand_id
1 'polypeptide(L)'
;MKFLLVSILLIALVYSAFGCMKFDKHVQMFCKYGGEQSVCLHNNANSFKSTCCAMPGGCSSLEFPKDRVCCFTQECLNRCYPGKRYQIGSVY
;
A
#
# COMPACT_ATOMS: atom_id res chain seq x y z
N MET A 1 21.19 -16.09 27.41
CA MET A 1 20.31 -14.90 27.32
C MET A 1 20.52 -14.08 26.04
N LYS A 2 21.77 -13.76 25.62
CA LYS A 2 22.02 -13.05 24.35
C LYS A 2 21.39 -13.71 23.11
N PHE A 3 21.50 -15.04 22.98
CA PHE A 3 20.91 -15.78 21.85
C PHE A 3 19.37 -15.71 21.79
N LEU A 4 18.69 -15.76 22.95
CA LEU A 4 17.23 -15.62 23.04
C LEU A 4 16.75 -14.25 22.57
N LEU A 5 17.43 -13.17 22.97
CA LEU A 5 17.08 -11.81 22.54
C LEU A 5 17.26 -11.62 21.02
N VAL A 6 18.33 -12.19 20.45
CA VAL A 6 18.58 -12.15 19.01
C VAL A 6 17.48 -12.90 18.24
N SER A 7 17.07 -14.08 18.72
CA SER A 7 15.99 -14.84 18.10
C SER A 7 14.65 -14.09 18.12
N ILE A 8 14.30 -13.43 19.22
CA ILE A 8 13.06 -12.64 19.31
C ILE A 8 13.07 -11.45 18.35
N LEU A 9 14.22 -10.76 18.23
CA LEU A 9 14.41 -9.65 17.28
C LEU A 9 14.25 -10.10 15.82
N LEU A 10 14.83 -11.24 15.46
CA LEU A 10 14.70 -11.81 14.11
C LEU A 10 13.25 -12.16 13.79
N ILE A 11 12.53 -12.77 14.74
CA ILE A 11 11.12 -13.13 14.58
C ILE A 11 10.27 -11.87 14.37
N ALA A 12 10.47 -10.82 15.17
CA ALA A 12 9.76 -9.55 15.02
C ALA A 12 10.01 -8.90 13.64
N LEU A 13 11.26 -8.94 13.15
CA LEU A 13 11.62 -8.47 11.81
C LEU A 13 10.87 -9.22 10.71
N VAL A 14 10.81 -10.55 10.78
CA VAL A 14 10.09 -11.38 9.80
C VAL A 14 8.59 -11.06 9.80
N TYR A 15 7.97 -10.93 10.97
CA TYR A 15 6.55 -10.56 11.06
C TYR A 15 6.27 -9.16 10.49
N SER A 16 7.14 -8.19 10.76
CA SER A 16 7.00 -6.84 10.21
C SER A 16 7.13 -6.80 8.69
N ALA A 17 8.06 -7.57 8.13
CA ALA A 17 8.24 -7.72 6.68
C ALA A 17 7.00 -8.38 6.05
N PHE A 18 6.42 -9.38 6.73
CA PHE A 18 5.19 -10.03 6.28
C PHE A 18 3.99 -9.08 6.29
N GLY A 19 3.88 -8.21 7.30
CA GLY A 19 2.88 -7.14 7.34
C GLY A 19 3.02 -6.17 6.18
N CYS A 20 4.26 -5.75 5.86
CA CYS A 20 4.53 -4.89 4.71
C CYS A 20 4.14 -5.52 3.37
N MET A 21 4.38 -6.82 3.18
CA MET A 21 4.01 -7.52 1.95
C MET A 21 2.49 -7.51 1.72
N LYS A 22 1.69 -7.56 2.78
CA LYS A 22 0.22 -7.43 2.66
C LYS A 22 -0.19 -6.03 2.22
N PHE A 23 0.45 -4.97 2.72
CA PHE A 23 0.21 -3.62 2.26
C PHE A 23 0.43 -3.49 0.74
N ASP A 24 1.59 -3.96 0.27
CA ASP A 24 1.96 -3.89 -1.14
C ASP A 24 0.99 -4.72 -2.00
N LYS A 25 0.53 -5.87 -1.51
CA LYS A 25 -0.51 -6.67 -2.17
C LYS A 25 -1.84 -5.92 -2.29
N HIS A 26 -2.29 -5.25 -1.22
CA HIS A 26 -3.54 -4.47 -1.24
C HIS A 26 -3.43 -3.25 -2.14
N VAL A 27 -2.27 -2.58 -2.17
CA VAL A 27 -1.97 -1.51 -3.12
C VAL A 27 -2.14 -1.98 -4.57
N GLN A 28 -1.56 -3.13 -4.91
CA GLN A 28 -1.67 -3.69 -6.28
C GLN A 28 -3.10 -4.11 -6.62
N MET A 29 -3.85 -4.60 -5.64
CA MET A 29 -5.23 -5.06 -5.84
C MET A 29 -6.23 -3.90 -5.95
N PHE A 30 -6.09 -2.86 -5.12
CA PHE A 30 -7.10 -1.81 -4.98
C PHE A 30 -6.73 -0.50 -5.65
N CYS A 31 -5.45 -0.18 -5.79
CA CYS A 31 -4.99 1.12 -6.29
C CYS A 31 -4.51 1.09 -7.74
N LYS A 32 -4.55 -0.07 -8.39
CA LYS A 32 -4.16 -0.21 -9.79
C LYS A 32 -5.25 0.38 -10.68
N TYR A 33 -4.86 1.33 -11.53
CA TYR A 33 -5.75 1.89 -12.54
C TYR A 33 -5.79 0.99 -13.78
N GLY A 34 -6.97 0.82 -14.38
CA GLY A 34 -7.15 0.00 -15.58
C GLY A 34 -6.25 0.45 -16.73
N GLY A 35 -5.49 -0.49 -17.31
CA GLY A 35 -4.57 -0.20 -18.42
C GLY A 35 -3.17 0.29 -18.02
N GLU A 36 -2.90 0.53 -16.73
CA GLU A 36 -1.59 1.00 -16.26
C GLU A 36 -0.75 -0.10 -15.61
N GLN A 37 0.57 -0.01 -15.81
CA GLN A 37 1.52 -0.96 -15.22
C GLN A 37 1.92 -0.56 -13.80
N SER A 38 1.95 0.74 -13.51
CA SER A 38 2.26 1.28 -12.19
C SER A 38 0.97 1.66 -11.44
N VAL A 39 0.99 1.55 -10.12
CA VAL A 39 -0.07 2.03 -9.24
C VAL A 39 0.09 3.53 -9.00
N CYS A 40 -1.03 4.26 -8.90
CA CYS A 40 -1.03 5.66 -8.50
C CYS A 40 -1.48 5.78 -7.04
N LEU A 41 -0.61 6.35 -6.21
CA LEU A 41 -0.85 6.48 -4.78
C LEU A 41 -0.83 7.95 -4.36
N HIS A 42 -1.52 8.28 -3.27
CA HIS A 42 -1.34 9.57 -2.61
C HIS A 42 0.09 9.70 -2.06
N ASN A 43 0.57 10.95 -1.94
CA ASN A 43 1.92 11.23 -1.41
C ASN A 43 2.13 10.69 0.01
N ASN A 44 1.06 10.59 0.80
CA ASN A 44 1.08 10.08 2.16
C ASN A 44 0.85 8.56 2.24
N ALA A 45 0.79 7.82 1.13
CA ALA A 45 0.58 6.37 1.17
C ALA A 45 1.63 5.65 2.04
N ASN A 46 2.87 6.14 2.06
CA ASN A 46 3.95 5.59 2.88
C ASN A 46 3.69 5.70 4.39
N SER A 47 2.94 6.70 4.86
CA SER A 47 2.61 6.78 6.29
C SER A 47 1.64 5.68 6.73
N PHE A 48 0.83 5.15 5.80
CA PHE A 48 -0.05 4.01 6.08
C PHE A 48 0.69 2.68 5.97
N LYS A 49 1.75 2.62 5.15
CA LYS A 49 2.60 1.43 5.02
C LYS A 49 3.24 1.07 6.36
N SER A 50 3.87 2.04 7.04
CA SER A 50 4.52 1.79 8.34
C SER A 50 3.54 1.29 9.40
N THR A 51 2.34 1.89 9.46
CA THR A 51 1.27 1.42 10.36
C THR A 51 0.83 0.00 10.03
N CYS A 52 0.63 -0.33 8.75
CA CYS A 52 0.26 -1.68 8.34
C CYS A 52 1.37 -2.71 8.65
N CYS A 53 2.64 -2.37 8.45
CA CYS A 53 3.77 -3.22 8.77
C CYS A 53 3.91 -3.52 10.27
N ALA A 54 3.52 -2.58 11.13
CA ALA A 54 3.60 -2.72 12.58
C ALA A 54 2.44 -3.55 13.17
N MET A 55 1.35 -3.76 12.43
CA MET A 55 0.23 -4.57 12.90
C MET A 55 0.62 -6.06 12.94
N PRO A 56 0.23 -6.81 13.99
CA PRO A 56 0.42 -8.25 14.04
C PRO A 56 -0.24 -8.94 12.84
N GLY A 57 0.56 -9.52 11.96
CA GLY A 57 0.06 -10.16 10.75
C GLY A 57 -0.33 -9.20 9.62
N GLY A 58 -0.06 -7.90 9.72
CA GLY A 58 -0.34 -6.87 8.71
C GLY A 58 -1.79 -6.37 8.71
N CYS A 59 -2.02 -5.26 8.01
CA CYS A 59 -3.37 -4.73 7.79
C CYS A 59 -4.23 -5.69 6.96
N SER A 60 -5.50 -5.84 7.34
CA SER A 60 -6.48 -6.57 6.54
C SER A 60 -6.93 -5.77 5.32
N SER A 61 -7.60 -6.43 4.36
CA SER A 61 -8.17 -5.76 3.19
C SER A 61 -9.32 -4.81 3.53
N LEU A 62 -10.00 -5.06 4.66
CA LEU A 62 -11.07 -4.21 5.19
C LEU A 62 -10.52 -2.95 5.87
N GLU A 63 -9.39 -3.06 6.56
CA GLU A 63 -8.73 -1.95 7.24
C GLU A 63 -7.85 -1.11 6.30
N PHE A 64 -7.55 -1.63 5.11
CA PHE A 64 -6.73 -0.92 4.14
C PHE A 64 -7.45 0.38 3.71
N PRO A 65 -6.89 1.56 4.00
CA PRO A 65 -7.59 2.83 3.80
C PRO A 65 -7.50 3.25 2.32
N LYS A 66 -8.30 2.59 1.47
CA LYS A 66 -8.31 2.78 0.01
C LYS A 66 -8.36 4.24 -0.39
N ASP A 67 -9.28 5.01 0.19
CA ASP A 67 -9.50 6.42 -0.16
C ASP A 67 -8.37 7.36 0.28
N ARG A 68 -7.45 6.88 1.14
CA ARG A 68 -6.29 7.66 1.60
C ARG A 68 -4.98 7.19 0.98
N VAL A 69 -4.95 5.99 0.44
CA VAL A 69 -3.76 5.37 -0.15
C VAL A 69 -3.82 5.40 -1.68
N CYS A 70 -4.94 4.96 -2.26
CA CYS A 70 -5.15 4.90 -3.69
C CYS A 70 -5.52 6.28 -4.26
N CYS A 71 -4.92 6.67 -5.38
CA CYS A 71 -5.23 7.93 -6.03
C CYS A 71 -6.15 7.76 -7.23
N PHE A 72 -7.41 8.12 -7.05
CA PHE A 72 -8.44 8.10 -8.12
C PHE A 72 -9.01 9.48 -8.45
N THR A 73 -8.52 10.55 -7.83
CA THR A 73 -8.92 11.91 -8.20
C THR A 73 -8.23 12.35 -9.48
N GLN A 74 -8.87 13.25 -10.23
CA GLN A 74 -8.37 13.75 -11.51
C GLN A 74 -7.00 14.38 -11.37
N GLU A 75 -6.83 15.20 -10.32
CA GLU A 75 -5.56 15.85 -9.99
C GLU A 75 -4.45 14.82 -9.82
N CYS A 76 -4.75 13.73 -9.11
CA CYS A 76 -3.76 12.74 -8.79
C CYS A 76 -3.41 11.84 -9.98
N LEU A 77 -4.42 11.49 -10.78
CA LEU A 77 -4.24 10.77 -12.05
C LEU A 77 -3.46 11.62 -13.06
N ASN A 78 -3.71 12.93 -13.15
CA ASN A 78 -2.95 13.84 -14.02
C ASN A 78 -1.47 13.90 -13.63
N ARG A 79 -1.16 13.77 -12.35
CA ARG A 79 0.22 13.72 -11.85
C ARG A 79 0.89 12.38 -12.11
N CYS A 80 0.19 11.27 -11.87
CA CYS A 80 0.75 9.93 -12.08
C CYS A 80 0.86 9.57 -13.57
N TYR A 81 -0.09 10.03 -14.39
CA TYR A 81 -0.24 9.65 -15.78
C TYR A 81 -0.49 10.90 -16.65
N PRO A 82 0.49 11.82 -16.73
CA PRO A 82 0.34 13.06 -17.48
C PRO A 82 0.01 12.78 -18.95
N GLY A 83 -0.97 13.51 -19.49
CA GLY A 83 -1.39 13.40 -20.89
C GLY A 83 -2.40 12.29 -21.20
N LYS A 84 -2.69 11.37 -20.27
CA LYS A 84 -3.62 10.25 -20.50
C LYS A 84 -5.10 10.62 -20.36
N ARG A 85 -5.41 11.79 -19.81
CA ARG A 85 -6.77 12.39 -19.72
C ARG A 85 -7.83 11.42 -19.18
N TYR A 86 -7.50 10.62 -18.17
CA TYR A 86 -8.47 9.76 -17.50
C TYR A 86 -9.67 10.58 -17.01
N GLN A 87 -10.88 10.06 -17.15
CA GLN A 87 -12.09 10.68 -16.59
C GLN A 87 -12.53 9.87 -15.37
N ILE A 88 -12.66 10.53 -14.22
CA ILE A 88 -13.16 9.87 -13.01
C ILE A 88 -14.56 9.31 -13.29
N GLY A 89 -14.78 8.02 -13.03
CA GLY A 89 -16.07 7.36 -13.21
C GLY A 89 -16.22 6.58 -14.53
N SER A 90 -15.22 6.61 -15.40
CA SER A 90 -15.16 5.65 -16.52
C SER A 90 -14.74 4.28 -15.98
N VAL A 91 -15.69 3.35 -15.91
CA VAL A 91 -15.39 1.93 -15.73
C VAL A 91 -14.70 1.46 -17.01
N TYR A 92 -13.42 1.10 -16.93
CA TYR A 92 -12.74 0.33 -17.97
C TYR A 92 -12.56 -1.10 -17.48
#